data_AF-C5B0C0-F1
#
_entry.id   AF-C5B0C0-F1
#
_cell.length_a   1.000
_cell.length_b   1.000
_cell.length_c   1.000
_cell.angle_alpha   90.00
_cell.angle_beta   90.00
_cell.angle_gamma   90.00
#
_symmetry.space_group_name_H-M   'P 1'
#
loop_
_entity.id
_entity.type
_entity.pdbx_description
1 polymer ?
#
loop_
_entity_poly.entity_id
_entity_poly.type
_entity_poly.pdbx_seq_one_letter_code
_entity_poly.pdbx_strand_id
1 'polypeptide(L)'
;MDLVVTTMGSLFEDTVGSSEAGSFISLVGLAVGEKIQEEYLQVSGASQLDRKGMVDALLDMKQRIGSDFYVMDESEQRIVLGNKRCPFGELAKKCPSLCMLTANVCGHLAAESQGYARVDLPETIAAGASECRVVINLDPNTTGSGRRYHRRAWA
;
A
#
# COMPACT_ATOMS: atom_id res chain seq x y z
N MET A 1 -4.11 4.06 -17.16
CA MET A 1 -4.85 4.33 -15.91
C MET A 1 -5.95 5.32 -16.24
N ASP A 2 -7.18 5.10 -15.75
CA ASP A 2 -8.36 5.86 -16.20
C ASP A 2 -8.33 7.33 -15.78
N LEU A 3 -8.56 8.21 -16.77
CA LEU A 3 -8.69 9.66 -16.60
C LEU A 3 -9.64 10.04 -15.45
N VAL A 4 -10.71 9.27 -15.26
CA VAL A 4 -11.72 9.48 -14.22
C VAL A 4 -11.12 9.34 -12.83
N VAL A 5 -10.37 8.26 -12.57
CA VAL A 5 -9.79 7.98 -11.23
C VAL A 5 -8.78 9.06 -10.85
N THR A 6 -7.93 9.45 -11.80
CA THR A 6 -6.93 10.50 -11.62
C THR A 6 -7.57 11.86 -11.35
N THR A 7 -8.59 12.23 -12.12
CA THR A 7 -9.28 13.52 -12.00
C THR A 7 -10.09 13.62 -10.70
N MET A 8 -10.73 12.51 -10.29
CA MET A 8 -11.43 12.46 -9.01
C MET A 8 -10.49 12.66 -7.82
N GLY A 9 -9.31 12.03 -7.84
CA GLY A 9 -8.31 12.19 -6.77
C GLY A 9 -7.87 13.64 -6.59
N SER A 10 -7.50 14.32 -7.67
CA SER A 10 -7.08 15.72 -7.59
C SER A 10 -8.22 16.66 -7.19
N LEU A 11 -9.39 16.55 -7.81
CA LEU A 11 -10.52 17.43 -7.50
C LEU A 11 -10.99 17.25 -6.06
N PHE A 12 -10.95 16.02 -5.54
CA PHE A 12 -11.32 15.78 -4.16
C PHE A 12 -10.37 16.47 -3.19
N GLU A 13 -9.05 16.30 -3.38
CA GLU A 13 -8.06 16.97 -2.53
C GLU A 13 -8.15 18.51 -2.62
N ASP A 14 -8.38 19.05 -3.82
CA ASP A 14 -8.60 20.49 -4.02
C ASP A 14 -9.87 21.00 -3.32
N THR A 15 -10.91 20.17 -3.20
CA THR A 15 -12.20 20.55 -2.63
C THR A 15 -12.26 20.41 -1.11
N VAL A 16 -11.74 19.31 -0.57
CA VAL A 16 -11.88 18.98 0.86
C VAL A 16 -10.61 19.26 1.68
N GLY A 17 -9.48 19.53 1.03
CA GLY A 17 -8.18 19.68 1.67
C GLY A 17 -7.46 18.35 1.91
N SER A 18 -6.13 18.42 2.08
CA SER A 18 -5.26 17.22 2.13
C SER A 18 -5.54 16.29 3.31
N SER A 19 -6.01 16.81 4.45
CA SER A 19 -6.28 16.01 5.65
C SER A 19 -7.51 15.10 5.46
N GLU A 20 -8.61 15.69 5.02
CA GLU A 20 -9.88 15.02 4.73
C GLU A 20 -9.72 14.08 3.53
N ALA A 21 -9.00 14.53 2.48
CA ALA A 21 -8.62 13.70 1.33
C ALA A 21 -7.82 12.46 1.76
N GLY A 22 -6.81 12.65 2.61
CA GLY A 22 -6.02 11.57 3.17
C GLY A 22 -6.87 10.55 3.94
N SER A 23 -7.86 11.01 4.70
CA SER A 23 -8.77 10.14 5.45
C SER A 23 -9.68 9.31 4.53
N PHE A 24 -10.29 9.94 3.52
CA PHE A 24 -11.10 9.22 2.53
C PHE A 24 -10.26 8.22 1.71
N ILE A 25 -9.11 8.65 1.19
CA ILE A 25 -8.18 7.78 0.46
C ILE A 25 -7.71 6.63 1.36
N SER A 26 -7.68 6.83 2.68
CA SER A 26 -7.39 5.75 3.61
C SER A 26 -8.46 4.68 3.63
N LEU A 27 -9.73 5.07 3.67
CA LEU A 27 -10.86 4.14 3.59
C LEU A 27 -10.88 3.41 2.25
N VAL A 28 -10.64 4.14 1.14
CA VAL A 28 -10.53 3.54 -0.19
C VAL A 28 -9.40 2.52 -0.23
N GLY A 29 -8.20 2.88 0.26
CA GLY A 29 -7.06 1.98 0.26
C GLY A 29 -7.29 0.71 1.09
N LEU A 30 -8.03 0.81 2.19
CA LEU A 30 -8.42 -0.33 3.02
C LEU A 30 -9.42 -1.24 2.30
N ALA A 31 -10.51 -0.68 1.76
CA ALA A 31 -11.51 -1.43 1.00
C ALA A 31 -10.93 -2.10 -0.26
N VAL A 32 -9.98 -1.42 -0.92
CA VAL A 32 -9.21 -1.99 -2.02
C VAL A 32 -8.38 -3.18 -1.50
N GLY A 33 -7.63 -3.00 -0.41
CA GLY A 33 -6.83 -4.05 0.22
C GLY A 33 -7.63 -5.30 0.57
N GLU A 34 -8.85 -5.14 1.09
CA GLU A 34 -9.79 -6.23 1.38
C GLU A 34 -10.17 -7.02 0.12
N LYS A 35 -10.62 -6.33 -0.93
CA LYS A 35 -10.99 -6.98 -2.20
C LYS A 35 -9.83 -7.74 -2.83
N ILE A 36 -8.65 -7.15 -2.81
CA ILE A 36 -7.44 -7.80 -3.31
C ILE A 36 -7.16 -9.07 -2.52
N GLN A 37 -7.19 -8.99 -1.20
CA GLN A 37 -6.97 -10.16 -0.35
C GLN A 37 -7.98 -11.27 -0.65
N GLU A 38 -9.27 -10.94 -0.77
CA GLU A 38 -10.33 -11.89 -1.13
C GLU A 38 -10.01 -12.60 -2.45
N GLU A 39 -9.62 -11.86 -3.50
CA GLU A 39 -9.26 -12.43 -4.80
C GLU A 39 -8.09 -13.43 -4.69
N TYR A 40 -7.01 -13.07 -3.98
CA TYR A 40 -5.85 -13.97 -3.84
C TYR A 40 -6.14 -15.18 -2.94
N LEU A 41 -6.96 -15.04 -1.90
CA LEU A 41 -7.40 -16.16 -1.06
C LEU A 41 -8.29 -17.14 -1.86
N GLN A 42 -9.22 -16.62 -2.66
CA GLN A 42 -10.06 -17.46 -3.52
C GLN A 42 -9.25 -18.28 -4.53
N VAL A 43 -8.26 -17.65 -5.19
CA VAL A 43 -7.41 -18.32 -6.18
C VAL A 43 -6.50 -19.36 -5.53
N SER A 44 -5.97 -19.08 -4.34
CA SER A 44 -5.09 -20.01 -3.62
C SER A 44 -5.83 -21.12 -2.88
N GLY A 45 -7.13 -20.97 -2.63
CA GLY A 45 -7.92 -21.86 -1.77
C GLY A 45 -7.49 -21.82 -0.29
N ALA A 46 -6.67 -20.84 0.10
CA ALA A 46 -6.18 -20.68 1.46
C ALA A 46 -7.14 -19.83 2.30
N SER A 47 -7.16 -20.08 3.61
CA SER A 47 -7.82 -19.20 4.58
C SER A 47 -6.96 -17.98 4.93
N GLN A 48 -5.66 -18.04 4.66
CA GLN A 48 -4.71 -16.95 4.88
C GLN A 48 -3.54 -17.07 3.91
N LEU A 49 -3.05 -15.94 3.40
CA LEU A 49 -1.80 -15.92 2.63
C LEU A 49 -0.62 -16.11 3.58
N ASP A 50 0.29 -17.03 3.23
CA ASP A 50 1.60 -17.08 3.85
C ASP A 50 2.45 -15.88 3.40
N ARG A 51 3.66 -15.74 3.94
CA ARG A 51 4.52 -14.59 3.63
C ARG A 51 4.81 -14.49 2.14
N LYS A 52 5.15 -15.61 1.51
CA LYS A 52 5.47 -15.66 0.10
C LYS A 52 4.28 -15.25 -0.75
N GLY A 53 3.11 -15.83 -0.50
CA GLY A 53 1.87 -15.48 -1.18
C GLY A 53 1.47 -14.02 -0.99
N MET A 54 1.71 -13.45 0.20
CA MET A 54 1.46 -12.03 0.46
C MET A 54 2.41 -11.12 -0.34
N VAL A 55 3.71 -11.42 -0.39
CA VAL A 55 4.67 -10.64 -1.19
C VAL A 55 4.36 -10.76 -2.68
N ASP A 56 4.11 -11.99 -3.17
CA ASP A 56 3.76 -12.24 -4.57
C ASP A 56 2.48 -11.49 -4.98
N ALA A 57 1.45 -11.47 -4.11
CA ALA A 57 0.22 -10.70 -4.32
C ALA A 57 0.47 -9.18 -4.37
N LEU A 58 1.31 -8.64 -3.48
CA LEU A 58 1.65 -7.23 -3.48
C LEU A 58 2.35 -6.82 -4.79
N LEU A 59 3.29 -7.61 -5.28
CA LEU A 59 4.01 -7.31 -6.51
C LEU A 59 3.11 -7.44 -7.74
N ASP A 60 2.39 -8.55 -7.88
CA ASP A 60 1.54 -8.83 -9.05
C ASP A 60 0.45 -7.76 -9.22
N MET A 61 -0.30 -7.45 -8.15
CA MET A 61 -1.34 -6.43 -8.23
C MET A 61 -0.75 -5.04 -8.55
N LYS A 62 0.40 -4.67 -7.96
CA LYS A 62 1.05 -3.38 -8.29
C LYS A 62 1.53 -3.34 -9.74
N GLN A 63 2.02 -4.45 -10.28
CA GLN A 63 2.42 -4.57 -11.66
C GLN A 63 1.23 -4.42 -12.62
N ARG A 64 0.08 -5.03 -12.30
CA ARG A 64 -1.15 -4.93 -13.11
C ARG A 64 -1.67 -3.50 -13.28
N ILE A 65 -1.44 -2.63 -12.29
CA ILE A 65 -1.79 -1.20 -12.39
C ILE A 65 -0.69 -0.34 -13.02
N GLY A 66 0.38 -0.95 -13.55
CA GLY A 66 1.46 -0.26 -14.27
C GLY A 66 2.58 0.27 -13.38
N SER A 67 2.70 -0.25 -12.16
CA SER A 67 3.84 0.05 -11.28
C SER A 67 5.03 -0.88 -11.56
N ASP A 68 6.23 -0.51 -11.09
CA ASP A 68 7.46 -1.31 -11.21
C ASP A 68 7.99 -1.63 -9.80
N PHE A 69 7.18 -2.37 -9.04
CA PHE A 69 7.50 -2.80 -7.69
C PHE A 69 8.44 -4.01 -7.69
N TYR A 70 9.37 -4.04 -6.74
CA TYR A 70 10.31 -5.15 -6.56
C TYR A 70 10.73 -5.27 -5.09
N VAL A 71 11.24 -6.44 -4.69
CA VAL A 71 11.77 -6.65 -3.34
C VAL A 71 13.21 -6.12 -3.28
N MET A 72 13.49 -5.22 -2.33
CA MET A 72 14.84 -4.75 -2.03
C MET A 72 15.49 -5.56 -0.90
N ASP A 73 14.70 -5.96 0.09
CA ASP A 73 15.15 -6.74 1.25
C ASP A 73 13.95 -7.49 1.85
N GLU A 74 14.19 -8.70 2.35
CA GLU A 74 13.20 -9.51 3.04
C GLU A 74 13.86 -10.28 4.19
N SER A 75 13.29 -10.16 5.39
CA SER A 75 13.72 -10.90 6.57
C SER A 75 12.51 -11.32 7.41
N GLU A 76 12.76 -11.99 8.53
CA GLU A 76 11.70 -12.38 9.46
C GLU A 76 10.91 -11.21 10.03
N GLN A 77 11.56 -10.05 10.18
CA GLN A 77 11.02 -8.89 10.89
C GLN A 77 10.60 -7.76 9.96
N ARG A 78 11.05 -7.76 8.70
CA ARG A 78 10.78 -6.65 7.77
C ARG A 78 10.77 -7.09 6.31
N ILE A 79 10.01 -6.37 5.50
CA ILE A 79 10.03 -6.44 4.05
C ILE A 79 10.25 -5.02 3.52
N VAL A 80 11.14 -4.84 2.56
CA VAL A 80 11.40 -3.57 1.90
C VAL A 80 11.09 -3.72 0.42
N LEU A 81 10.13 -2.93 -0.06
CA LEU A 81 9.77 -2.87 -1.47
C LEU A 81 10.27 -1.57 -2.09
N GLY A 82 10.87 -1.68 -3.27
CA GLY A 82 11.19 -0.55 -4.13
C GLY A 82 10.11 -0.38 -5.19
N ASN A 83 9.92 0.84 -5.69
CA ASN A 83 9.08 1.10 -6.86
C ASN A 83 9.67 2.16 -7.77
N LYS A 84 10.12 1.75 -8.96
CA LYS A 84 10.73 2.66 -9.95
C LYS A 84 9.70 3.42 -10.79
N ARG A 85 8.44 3.00 -10.79
CA ARG A 85 7.38 3.61 -11.58
C ARG A 85 6.11 3.77 -10.77
N CYS A 86 5.77 5.00 -10.42
CA CYS A 86 4.47 5.29 -9.81
C CYS A 86 3.37 5.23 -10.89
N PRO A 87 2.30 4.44 -10.71
CA PRO A 87 1.22 4.34 -11.70
C PRO A 87 0.43 5.66 -11.83
N PHE A 88 0.51 6.50 -10.80
CA PHE A 88 -0.10 7.83 -10.77
C PHE A 88 0.81 8.93 -11.39
N GLY A 89 2.08 8.64 -11.66
CA GLY A 89 3.01 9.60 -12.27
C GLY A 89 3.03 10.97 -11.57
N GLU A 90 2.91 12.04 -12.35
CA GLU A 90 2.89 13.43 -11.85
C GLU A 90 1.71 13.73 -10.92
N LEU A 91 0.60 12.98 -10.99
CA LEU A 91 -0.51 13.18 -10.05
C LEU A 91 -0.07 12.91 -8.61
N ALA A 92 0.83 11.96 -8.38
CA ALA A 92 1.30 11.64 -7.04
C ALA A 92 1.96 12.85 -6.34
N LYS A 93 2.59 13.75 -7.10
CA LYS A 93 3.20 14.99 -6.57
C LYS A 93 2.14 16.03 -6.17
N LYS A 94 1.02 16.07 -6.90
CA LYS A 94 -0.10 16.98 -6.63
C LYS A 94 -1.04 16.46 -5.54
N CYS A 95 -1.08 15.15 -5.36
CA CYS A 95 -1.97 14.44 -4.45
C CYS A 95 -1.14 13.44 -3.63
N PRO A 96 -0.29 13.89 -2.68
CA PRO A 96 0.57 13.00 -1.88
C PRO A 96 -0.23 11.99 -1.05
N SER A 97 -1.49 12.29 -0.78
CA SER A 97 -2.46 11.38 -0.15
C SER A 97 -2.60 10.05 -0.91
N LEU A 98 -2.31 9.99 -2.23
CA LEU A 98 -2.26 8.73 -3.00
C LEU A 98 -1.18 7.75 -2.53
N CYS A 99 -0.09 8.25 -1.94
CA CYS A 99 0.91 7.39 -1.30
C CYS A 99 0.30 6.62 -0.11
N MET A 100 -0.70 7.21 0.56
CA MET A 100 -1.45 6.54 1.64
C MET A 100 -2.21 5.34 1.13
N LEU A 101 -2.77 5.38 -0.09
CA LEU A 101 -3.43 4.22 -0.70
C LEU A 101 -2.47 3.02 -0.76
N THR A 102 -1.22 3.27 -1.17
CA THR A 102 -0.20 2.21 -1.20
C THR A 102 0.13 1.72 0.20
N ALA A 103 0.31 2.61 1.17
CA ALA A 103 0.55 2.20 2.56
C ALA A 103 -0.59 1.32 3.11
N ASN A 104 -1.85 1.66 2.83
CA ASN A 104 -3.00 0.90 3.31
C ASN A 104 -3.12 -0.47 2.68
N VAL A 105 -2.92 -0.59 1.36
CA VAL A 105 -2.95 -1.90 0.71
C VAL A 105 -1.81 -2.79 1.22
N CYS A 106 -0.58 -2.27 1.29
CA CYS A 106 0.56 -3.04 1.79
C CYS A 106 0.36 -3.44 3.26
N GLY A 107 -0.08 -2.49 4.09
CA GLY A 107 -0.28 -2.69 5.51
C GLY A 107 -1.41 -3.67 5.82
N HIS A 108 -2.51 -3.59 5.07
CA HIS A 108 -3.64 -4.52 5.19
C HIS A 108 -3.22 -5.96 4.88
N LEU A 109 -2.68 -6.21 3.69
CA LEU A 109 -2.25 -7.57 3.31
C LEU A 109 -1.18 -8.13 4.26
N ALA A 110 -0.21 -7.30 4.65
CA ALA A 110 0.85 -7.73 5.56
C ALA A 110 0.31 -8.02 6.97
N ALA A 111 -0.58 -7.19 7.52
CA ALA A 111 -1.17 -7.42 8.84
C ALA A 111 -2.07 -8.65 8.85
N GLU A 112 -2.88 -8.87 7.82
CA GLU A 112 -3.72 -10.07 7.71
C GLU A 112 -2.88 -11.35 7.62
N SER A 113 -1.80 -11.33 6.83
CA SER A 113 -0.87 -12.46 6.70
C SER A 113 -0.02 -12.69 7.96
N GLN A 114 0.55 -11.65 8.55
CA GLN A 114 1.60 -11.77 9.58
C GLN A 114 1.15 -11.38 11.00
N GLY A 115 -0.09 -10.91 11.16
CA GLY A 115 -0.67 -10.47 12.44
C GLY A 115 -0.53 -8.97 12.69
N TYR A 116 0.53 -8.36 12.16
CA TYR A 116 0.84 -6.95 12.32
C TYR A 116 1.63 -6.42 11.12
N ALA A 117 1.45 -5.14 10.82
CA ALA A 117 2.36 -4.40 9.97
C ALA A 117 2.48 -2.95 10.42
N ARG A 118 3.67 -2.37 10.34
CA ARG A 118 3.87 -0.93 10.26
C ARG A 118 4.47 -0.58 8.91
N VAL A 119 3.82 0.31 8.16
CA VAL A 119 4.29 0.76 6.86
C VAL A 119 4.86 2.17 6.94
N ASP A 120 6.15 2.29 6.67
CA ASP A 120 6.87 3.55 6.53
C ASP A 120 7.17 3.81 5.04
N LEU A 121 7.06 5.07 4.62
CA LEU A 121 7.34 5.53 3.25
C LEU A 121 8.47 6.57 3.26
N PRO A 122 9.72 6.19 3.60
CA PRO A 122 10.83 7.13 3.75
C PRO A 122 11.21 7.86 2.46
N GLU A 123 10.98 7.23 1.30
CA GLU A 123 11.29 7.81 -0.01
C GLU A 123 10.08 7.62 -0.92
N THR A 124 9.63 8.69 -1.57
CA THR A 124 8.51 8.62 -2.52
C THR A 124 8.78 9.47 -3.75
N ILE A 125 8.36 8.99 -4.91
CA ILE A 125 8.39 9.77 -6.16
C ILE A 125 7.52 11.04 -6.03
N ALA A 126 6.45 10.97 -5.23
CA ALA A 126 5.61 12.13 -4.88
C ALA A 126 6.43 13.25 -4.21
N ALA A 127 7.39 12.89 -3.35
CA ALA A 127 8.31 13.83 -2.69
C ALA A 127 9.59 14.12 -3.51
N GLY A 128 9.68 13.65 -4.76
CA GLY A 128 10.82 13.91 -5.65
C GLY A 128 11.96 12.89 -5.58
N ALA A 129 11.79 11.77 -4.88
CA ALA A 129 12.77 10.69 -4.91
C ALA A 129 12.80 9.99 -6.28
N SER A 130 13.93 9.35 -6.61
CA SER A 130 14.11 8.63 -7.89
C SER A 130 13.26 7.36 -7.98
N GLU A 131 12.99 6.73 -6.85
CA GLU A 131 12.06 5.61 -6.69
C GLU A 131 11.37 5.70 -5.32
N CYS A 132 10.25 5.01 -5.14
CA CYS A 132 9.68 4.87 -3.81
C CYS A 132 10.37 3.75 -3.03
N ARG A 133 10.51 3.94 -1.72
CA ARG A 133 10.89 2.89 -0.76
C ARG A 133 9.74 2.70 0.22
N VAL A 134 9.20 1.48 0.27
CA VAL A 134 8.13 1.07 1.18
C VAL A 134 8.73 0.07 2.17
N VAL A 135 8.74 0.43 3.46
CA VAL A 135 9.26 -0.43 4.53
C VAL A 135 8.08 -0.97 5.33
N ILE A 136 7.91 -2.29 5.31
CA ILE A 136 6.88 -3.01 6.04
C ILE A 136 7.55 -3.72 7.22
N ASN A 137 7.38 -3.19 8.42
CA ASN A 137 7.88 -3.80 9.66
C ASN A 137 6.82 -4.73 10.23
N LEU A 138 7.21 -5.95 10.57
CA LEU A 138 6.29 -7.01 11.05
C LEU A 138 6.34 -7.20 12.58
N ASP A 139 7.33 -6.59 13.25
CA ASP A 139 7.43 -6.59 14.71
C ASP A 139 6.80 -5.32 15.31
N PRO A 140 5.76 -5.44 16.16
CA PRO A 140 5.09 -4.30 16.80
C PRO A 140 5.97 -3.50 17.76
N ASN A 141 7.10 -4.07 18.23
CA ASN A 141 8.02 -3.41 19.15
C ASN A 141 9.01 -2.48 18.43
N THR A 142 9.07 -2.53 17.10
CA THR A 142 9.95 -1.65 16.34
C THR A 142 9.49 -0.20 16.47
N THR A 143 10.43 0.75 16.47
CA THR A 143 10.14 2.18 16.47
C THR A 143 9.97 2.71 15.06
N GLY A 144 9.12 3.73 14.90
CA GLY A 144 8.82 4.36 13.61
C GLY A 144 7.51 5.14 13.64
N SER A 145 7.38 6.08 12.71
CA SER A 145 6.21 6.96 12.55
C SER A 145 5.21 6.45 11.50
N GLY A 146 5.54 5.34 10.83
CA GLY A 146 4.68 4.70 9.84
C GLY A 146 3.32 4.29 10.40
N ARG A 147 2.39 4.09 9.48
CA ARG A 147 1.04 3.64 9.84
C ARG A 147 1.06 2.21 10.32
N ARG A 148 0.31 1.94 11.39
CA ARG A 148 0.19 0.62 11.99
C ARG A 148 -1.12 -0.03 11.56
N TYR A 149 -1.03 -1.32 11.30
CA TYR A 149 -2.10 -2.20 10.86
C TYR A 149 -2.04 -3.44 11.72
N HIS A 150 -3.21 -3.89 12.16
CA HIS A 150 -3.36 -5.09 12.97
C HIS A 150 -4.31 -6.02 12.23
N ARG A 151 -4.03 -7.33 12.27
CA ARG A 151 -4.99 -8.31 11.76
C ARG A 151 -6.33 -8.06 12.43
N ARG A 152 -7.40 -8.05 11.65
CA ARG A 152 -8.74 -7.91 12.20
C ARG A 152 -9.12 -9.17 12.95
N ALA A 153 -9.56 -9.01 14.19
CA ALA A 153 -10.24 -10.05 14.93
C ALA A 153 -11.72 -10.12 14.47
N TRP A 154 -11.92 -10.62 13.25
CA TRP A 154 -13.20 -11.01 12.61
C TRP A 154 -14.27 -9.96 12.34
N ALA A 155 -14.99 -10.20 11.23
CA ALA A 155 -16.45 -10.38 11.21
C ALA A 155 -16.73 -11.74 10.57
#